data_AF-A0A4Y9PYE9-F1
#
_entry.id   AF-A0A4Y9PYE9-F1
#
_cell.length_a   1.000
_cell.length_b   1.000
_cell.length_c   1.000
_cell.angle_alpha   90.00
_cell.angle_beta   90.00
_cell.angle_gamma   90.00
#
_symmetry.space_group_name_H-M   'P 1'
#
loop_
_entity.id
_entity.type
_entity.pdbx_description
1 polymer ?
#
loop_
_entity_poly.entity_id
_entity_poly.type
_entity_poly.pdbx_seq_one_letter_code
_entity_poly.pdbx_strand_id
1 'polypeptide(L)'
;MTESAPAERLTEAVAFDADRGQLRAALRRNTVYVAVYLALVALVGAGIVALAMSGIGRLATYFLLSIFLLVLLASVVLGLRLRRRLQTFLRAGDPLLLLSPHALVFAGIPPIPWADVLGVVYCDERANLSSGGGIGRWMKRLTYRAGGSQVTLVVGVARPKRFREGAAGGLTRYLSSSFDLGGFTLPVDTALSDVQLRALAGSFRALAEGAIVRYLETDDARRVGRAAASMATGRPMRRDA
;
A
#
# COMPACT_ATOMS: atom_id res chain seq x y z
N MET A 1 42.14 -10.42 -10.64
CA MET A 1 41.13 -11.49 -10.51
C MET A 1 39.78 -10.81 -10.51
N THR A 2 39.08 -10.91 -11.63
CA THR A 2 37.77 -10.28 -11.89
C THR A 2 36.71 -11.05 -11.13
N GLU A 3 36.15 -10.41 -10.10
CA GLU A 3 35.05 -10.89 -9.29
C GLU A 3 33.77 -10.84 -10.14
N SER A 4 33.36 -11.99 -10.68
CA SER A 4 32.14 -12.15 -11.46
C SER A 4 30.92 -11.85 -10.59
N ALA A 5 30.09 -10.92 -11.06
CA ALA A 5 28.97 -10.33 -10.34
C ALA A 5 27.88 -11.35 -9.93
N PRO A 6 27.16 -11.13 -8.81
CA PRO A 6 26.05 -11.97 -8.32
C PRO A 6 24.78 -11.97 -9.20
N ALA A 7 24.86 -11.51 -10.44
CA ALA A 7 23.71 -11.35 -11.35
C ALA A 7 23.23 -12.67 -12.02
N GLU A 8 23.90 -13.80 -11.78
CA GLU A 8 23.68 -15.07 -12.50
C GLU A 8 22.53 -15.94 -11.95
N ARG A 9 21.83 -15.54 -10.88
CA ARG A 9 20.91 -16.46 -10.16
C ARG A 9 19.41 -16.29 -10.44
N LEU A 10 19.00 -15.24 -11.14
CA LEU A 10 17.73 -15.22 -11.86
C LEU A 10 18.08 -15.47 -13.33
N THR A 11 17.90 -16.70 -13.81
CA THR A 11 18.10 -17.02 -15.23
C THR A 11 16.88 -16.63 -16.07
N GLU A 12 15.70 -16.51 -15.44
CA GLU A 12 14.44 -16.18 -16.08
C GLU A 12 13.68 -15.11 -15.28
N ALA A 13 12.92 -14.27 -15.99
CA ALA A 13 12.11 -13.24 -15.35
C ALA A 13 10.84 -13.85 -14.74
N VAL A 14 10.54 -13.51 -13.49
CA VAL A 14 9.34 -13.99 -12.78
C VAL A 14 8.26 -12.92 -12.82
N ALA A 15 7.14 -13.21 -13.47
CA ALA A 15 6.02 -12.31 -13.64
C ALA A 15 4.91 -12.55 -12.61
N PHE A 16 4.34 -11.47 -12.10
CA PHE A 16 3.21 -11.47 -11.19
C PHE A 16 2.09 -10.63 -11.79
N ASP A 17 1.07 -11.31 -12.31
CA ASP A 17 -0.09 -10.70 -12.95
C ASP A 17 -1.11 -10.22 -11.94
N ALA A 18 -1.80 -9.13 -12.27
CA ALA A 18 -2.85 -8.60 -11.41
C ALA A 18 -4.08 -9.52 -11.43
N ASP A 19 -4.55 -9.94 -10.26
CA ASP A 19 -5.85 -10.59 -10.10
C ASP A 19 -6.97 -9.54 -10.29
N ARG A 20 -7.40 -9.41 -11.54
CA ARG A 20 -8.48 -8.51 -11.94
C ARG A 20 -9.82 -8.87 -11.27
N GLY A 21 -10.04 -10.14 -10.93
CA GLY A 21 -11.23 -10.59 -10.21
C GLY A 21 -11.27 -10.03 -8.80
N GLN A 22 -10.16 -10.18 -8.07
CA GLN A 22 -9.98 -9.65 -6.73
C GLN A 22 -10.05 -8.11 -6.71
N LEU A 23 -9.40 -7.43 -7.65
CA LEU A 23 -9.45 -5.97 -7.78
C LEU A 23 -10.87 -5.45 -8.05
N ARG A 24 -11.63 -6.11 -8.94
CA ARG A 24 -13.04 -5.76 -9.20
C ARG A 24 -13.92 -5.99 -7.97
N ALA A 25 -13.70 -7.08 -7.24
CA ALA A 25 -14.41 -7.36 -6.00
C ALA A 25 -14.10 -6.30 -4.93
N ALA A 26 -12.83 -5.90 -4.79
CA ALA A 26 -12.39 -4.83 -3.89
C ALA A 26 -13.05 -3.49 -4.26
N LEU A 27 -13.13 -3.15 -5.55
CA LEU A 27 -13.84 -1.95 -6.02
C LEU A 27 -15.33 -1.96 -5.68
N ARG A 28 -16.01 -3.11 -5.83
CA ARG A 28 -17.43 -3.23 -5.46
C ARG A 28 -17.63 -2.98 -3.97
N ARG A 29 -16.81 -3.61 -3.13
CA ARG A 29 -16.84 -3.41 -1.66
C ARG A 29 -16.55 -1.96 -1.28
N ASN A 30 -15.56 -1.34 -1.91
CA ASN A 30 -15.23 0.07 -1.69
C ASN A 30 -16.38 1.01 -2.13
N THR A 31 -17.07 0.70 -3.22
CA THR A 31 -18.24 1.46 -3.68
C THR A 31 -19.36 1.43 -2.64
N VAL A 32 -19.66 0.25 -2.08
CA VAL A 32 -20.63 0.11 -1.00
C VAL A 32 -20.18 0.89 0.24
N TYR A 33 -18.91 0.77 0.63
CA TYR A 33 -18.33 1.52 1.76
C TYR A 33 -18.54 3.04 1.58
N VAL A 34 -18.15 3.60 0.43
CA VAL A 34 -18.32 5.04 0.18
C VAL A 34 -19.79 5.44 0.17
N ALA A 35 -20.68 4.64 -0.42
CA ALA A 35 -22.12 4.92 -0.44
C ALA A 35 -22.72 4.97 0.97
N VAL A 36 -22.38 4.00 1.83
CA VAL A 36 -22.84 3.98 3.23
C VAL A 36 -22.35 5.21 4.00
N TYR A 37 -21.07 5.56 3.88
CA TYR A 37 -20.55 6.74 4.56
C TYR A 37 -21.15 8.05 4.04
N LEU A 38 -21.41 8.16 2.74
CA LEU A 38 -22.12 9.32 2.18
C LEU A 38 -23.55 9.43 2.71
N ALA A 39 -24.27 8.31 2.83
CA ALA A 39 -25.60 8.29 3.43
C ALA A 39 -25.57 8.74 4.90
N LEU A 40 -24.57 8.30 5.67
CA LEU A 40 -24.37 8.75 7.05
C LEU A 40 -24.03 10.25 7.14
N VAL A 41 -23.18 10.77 6.25
CA VAL A 41 -22.88 12.21 6.15
C VAL A 41 -24.15 13.00 5.90
N ALA A 42 -24.99 12.56 4.97
CA ALA A 42 -26.26 13.23 4.66
C ALA A 42 -27.23 13.20 5.86
N LEU A 43 -27.35 12.04 6.53
CA LEU A 43 -28.20 11.87 7.71
C LEU A 43 -27.76 12.78 8.87
N VAL A 44 -26.47 12.79 9.19
CA VAL A 44 -25.91 13.63 10.26
C VAL A 44 -26.03 15.11 9.91
N GLY A 45 -25.75 15.49 8.65
CA GLY A 45 -25.94 16.86 8.17
C GLY A 45 -27.39 17.33 8.32
N ALA A 46 -28.35 16.52 7.87
CA ALA A 46 -29.78 16.82 8.03
C ALA A 46 -30.19 16.91 9.50
N GLY A 47 -29.67 16.04 10.37
CA GLY A 47 -29.91 16.09 11.81
C GLY A 47 -29.40 17.37 12.47
N ILE A 48 -28.20 17.83 12.10
CA ILE A 48 -27.65 19.11 12.57
C ILE A 48 -28.57 20.27 12.16
N VAL A 49 -29.01 20.30 10.90
CA VAL A 49 -29.91 21.34 10.39
C VAL A 49 -31.26 21.31 11.12
N ALA A 50 -31.85 20.13 11.33
CA ALA A 50 -33.12 19.99 12.04
C ALA A 50 -33.03 20.43 13.52
N LEU A 51 -31.94 20.09 14.20
CA LEU A 51 -31.68 20.55 15.58
C LEU A 51 -31.51 22.08 15.64
N ALA A 52 -30.82 22.65 14.66
CA ALA A 52 -30.64 24.10 14.54
C ALA A 52 -31.98 24.81 14.33
N MET A 53 -32.85 24.28 13.46
CA MET A 53 -34.16 24.88 13.20
C MET A 53 -35.15 24.73 14.37
N SER A 54 -35.06 23.63 15.13
CA SER A 54 -35.95 23.40 16.29
C SER A 54 -35.50 24.13 17.56
N GLY A 55 -34.27 24.66 17.60
CA GLY A 55 -33.72 25.32 18.78
C GLY A 55 -33.42 24.37 19.95
N ILE A 56 -33.49 23.05 19.74
CA ILE A 56 -33.39 22.02 20.80
C ILE A 56 -31.92 21.64 21.12
N GLY A 57 -30.93 22.20 20.42
CA GLY A 57 -29.52 21.85 20.60
C GLY A 57 -28.76 22.69 21.63
N ARG A 58 -28.00 22.04 22.52
CA ARG A 58 -26.92 22.68 23.28
C ARG A 58 -25.64 22.76 22.43
N LEU A 59 -24.80 23.77 22.69
CA LEU A 59 -23.48 23.95 22.04
C LEU A 59 -22.64 22.66 22.00
N ALA A 60 -22.65 21.89 23.08
CA ALA A 60 -21.93 20.62 23.16
C ALA A 60 -22.42 19.57 22.14
N THR A 61 -23.73 19.52 21.87
CA THR A 61 -24.32 18.58 20.89
C THR A 61 -23.89 18.92 19.47
N TYR A 62 -23.92 20.21 19.10
CA TYR A 62 -23.46 20.65 17.78
C TYR A 62 -21.96 20.39 17.60
N PHE A 63 -21.15 20.61 18.63
CA PHE A 63 -19.72 20.35 18.59
C PHE A 63 -19.43 18.86 18.36
N LEU A 64 -20.06 17.97 19.13
CA LEU A 64 -19.91 16.52 18.98
C LEU A 64 -20.38 16.03 17.59
N LEU A 65 -21.53 16.50 17.12
CA LEU A 65 -22.03 16.15 15.79
C LEU A 65 -21.11 16.67 14.67
N SER A 66 -20.50 17.84 14.84
CA SER A 66 -19.55 18.40 13.88
C SER A 66 -18.26 17.58 13.82
N ILE A 67 -17.71 17.17 14.96
CA ILE A 67 -16.57 16.25 15.01
C ILE A 67 -16.93 14.93 14.34
N PHE A 68 -18.11 14.37 14.66
CA PHE A 68 -18.56 13.13 14.05
C PHE A 68 -18.69 13.25 12.53
N LEU A 69 -19.26 14.36 12.04
CA LEU A 69 -19.35 14.66 10.61
C LEU A 69 -17.97 14.74 9.95
N LEU A 70 -16.99 15.38 10.60
CA LEU A 70 -15.61 15.44 10.12
C LEU A 70 -14.97 14.05 10.00
N VAL A 71 -15.21 13.16 10.98
CA VAL A 71 -14.72 11.77 10.93
C VAL A 71 -15.37 10.99 9.78
N LEU A 72 -16.67 11.18 9.54
CA LEU A 72 -17.36 10.56 8.41
C LEU A 72 -16.82 11.08 7.07
N LEU A 73 -16.63 12.39 6.93
CA LEU A 73 -16.04 13.00 5.73
C LEU A 73 -14.62 12.51 5.47
N ALA A 74 -13.78 12.42 6.51
CA ALA A 74 -12.44 11.86 6.41
C ALA A 74 -12.47 10.40 5.91
N SER A 75 -13.45 9.62 6.39
CA SER A 75 -13.67 8.23 5.94
C SER A 75 -14.09 8.15 4.47
N VAL A 76 -14.96 9.05 4.00
CA VAL A 76 -15.32 9.18 2.57
C VAL A 76 -14.08 9.49 1.73
N VAL A 77 -13.29 10.49 2.15
CA VAL A 77 -12.05 10.87 1.44
C VAL A 77 -11.08 9.69 1.37
N LEU A 78 -10.90 8.95 2.46
CA LEU A 78 -10.07 7.73 2.48
C LEU A 78 -10.61 6.68 1.51
N GLY A 79 -11.93 6.42 1.52
CA GLY A 79 -12.58 5.50 0.60
C GLY A 79 -12.37 5.89 -0.87
N LEU A 80 -12.50 7.17 -1.21
CA LEU A 80 -12.24 7.69 -2.56
C LEU A 80 -10.77 7.57 -2.97
N ARG A 81 -9.82 7.79 -2.05
CA ARG A 81 -8.39 7.58 -2.31
C ARG A 81 -8.10 6.11 -2.61
N LEU A 82 -8.66 5.19 -1.83
CA LEU A 82 -8.57 3.74 -2.06
C LEU A 82 -9.19 3.35 -3.41
N ARG A 83 -10.35 3.92 -3.77
CA ARG A 83 -10.99 3.69 -5.06
C ARG A 83 -10.09 4.07 -6.23
N ARG A 84 -9.51 5.27 -6.17
CA ARG A 84 -8.59 5.77 -7.21
C ARG A 84 -7.39 4.83 -7.35
N ARG A 85 -6.80 4.40 -6.24
CA ARG A 85 -5.69 3.44 -6.21
C ARG A 85 -6.03 2.10 -6.88
N LEU A 86 -7.18 1.51 -6.53
CA LEU A 86 -7.64 0.25 -7.14
C LEU A 86 -7.90 0.41 -8.65
N GLN A 87 -8.44 1.55 -9.08
CA GLN A 87 -8.61 1.86 -10.49
C GLN A 87 -7.26 2.02 -11.22
N THR A 88 -6.26 2.61 -10.57
CA THR A 88 -4.90 2.69 -11.11
C THR A 88 -4.32 1.29 -11.32
N PHE A 89 -4.47 0.37 -10.36
CA PHE A 89 -4.01 -1.01 -10.52
C PHE A 89 -4.75 -1.78 -11.62
N LEU A 90 -6.06 -1.58 -11.78
CA LEU A 90 -6.80 -2.19 -12.89
C LEU A 90 -6.42 -1.65 -14.27
N ARG A 91 -5.89 -0.43 -14.34
CA ARG A 91 -5.39 0.19 -15.58
C ARG A 91 -3.92 -0.08 -15.82
N ALA A 92 -3.20 -0.53 -14.80
CA ALA A 92 -1.82 -0.96 -14.94
C ALA A 92 -1.82 -2.21 -15.81
N GLY A 93 -0.92 -2.25 -16.82
CA GLY A 93 -0.79 -3.40 -17.71
C GLY A 93 -0.33 -4.66 -16.95
N ASP A 94 -0.47 -5.81 -17.61
CA ASP A 94 0.11 -7.06 -17.12
C ASP A 94 1.50 -7.25 -17.76
N PRO A 95 2.52 -7.70 -17.01
CA PRO A 95 2.49 -8.05 -15.60
C PRO A 95 2.51 -6.83 -14.66
N LEU A 96 1.84 -6.94 -13.51
CA LEU A 96 1.81 -5.88 -12.50
C LEU A 96 3.19 -5.65 -11.88
N LEU A 97 3.89 -6.75 -11.60
CA LEU A 97 5.25 -6.79 -11.10
C LEU A 97 6.03 -7.85 -11.86
N LEU A 98 7.23 -7.52 -12.29
CA LEU A 98 8.16 -8.43 -12.95
C LEU A 98 9.53 -8.32 -12.27
N LEU A 99 10.01 -9.46 -11.77
CA LEU A 99 11.36 -9.62 -11.25
C LEU A 99 12.24 -10.09 -12.40
N SER A 100 12.94 -9.16 -13.05
CA SER A 100 13.91 -9.47 -14.09
C SER A 100 15.30 -9.69 -13.47
N PRO A 101 16.20 -10.45 -14.13
CA PRO A 101 17.57 -10.62 -13.67
C PRO A 101 18.33 -9.30 -13.42
N HIS A 102 17.97 -8.25 -14.15
CA HIS A 102 18.69 -6.97 -14.13
C HIS A 102 17.93 -5.85 -13.41
N ALA A 103 16.61 -5.97 -13.32
CA ALA A 103 15.78 -4.91 -12.81
C ALA A 103 14.49 -5.41 -12.17
N LEU A 104 13.99 -4.59 -11.27
CA LEU A 104 12.64 -4.67 -10.74
C LEU A 104 11.73 -3.80 -11.62
N VAL A 105 10.74 -4.42 -12.25
CA VAL A 105 9.82 -3.73 -13.18
C VAL A 105 8.41 -3.74 -12.60
N PHE A 106 7.78 -2.56 -12.59
CA PHE A 106 6.36 -2.43 -12.23
C PHE A 106 5.60 -1.82 -13.38
N ALA A 107 4.35 -2.25 -13.54
CA ALA A 107 3.46 -1.66 -14.51
C ALA A 107 3.32 -0.14 -14.26
N GLY A 108 3.76 0.65 -15.24
CA GLY A 108 3.70 2.12 -15.21
C GLY A 108 4.80 2.84 -14.44
N ILE A 109 5.88 2.15 -14.03
CA ILE A 109 7.12 2.76 -13.52
C ILE A 109 8.27 2.33 -14.43
N PRO A 110 9.26 3.20 -14.73
CA PRO A 110 10.46 2.77 -15.44
C PRO A 110 11.17 1.62 -14.71
N PRO A 111 11.80 0.68 -15.42
CA PRO A 111 12.58 -0.40 -14.81
C PRO A 111 13.59 0.14 -13.79
N ILE A 112 13.61 -0.45 -12.59
CA ILE A 112 14.49 -0.05 -11.48
C ILE A 112 15.63 -1.07 -11.43
N PRO A 113 16.86 -0.70 -11.81
CA PRO A 113 18.01 -1.61 -11.71
C PRO A 113 18.20 -2.08 -10.27
N TRP A 114 18.61 -3.34 -10.07
CA TRP A 114 18.89 -3.85 -8.72
C TRP A 114 19.94 -3.02 -7.96
N ALA A 115 20.89 -2.43 -8.69
CA ALA A 115 21.88 -1.50 -8.13
C ALA A 115 21.28 -0.23 -7.50
N ASP A 116 20.09 0.18 -7.97
CA ASP A 116 19.36 1.32 -7.42
C ASP A 116 18.37 0.89 -6.31
N VAL A 117 18.25 -0.40 -6.00
CA VAL A 117 17.37 -0.90 -4.92
C VAL A 117 18.13 -0.96 -3.60
N LEU A 118 17.72 -0.14 -2.62
CA LEU A 118 18.33 -0.06 -1.29
C LEU A 118 17.91 -1.22 -0.38
N GLY A 119 16.73 -1.78 -0.62
CA GLY A 119 16.17 -2.90 0.12
C GLY A 119 14.69 -3.09 -0.15
N VAL A 120 14.18 -4.25 0.25
CA VAL A 120 12.78 -4.65 0.10
C VAL A 120 12.27 -5.13 1.46
N VAL A 121 11.15 -4.57 1.90
CA VAL A 121 10.38 -5.05 3.05
C VAL A 121 9.10 -5.69 2.53
N TYR A 122 8.88 -6.95 2.87
CA TYR A 122 7.57 -7.57 2.74
C TYR A 122 6.93 -7.63 4.11
N CYS A 123 5.80 -6.96 4.27
CA CYS A 123 5.05 -6.93 5.51
C CYS A 123 3.74 -7.67 5.36
N ASP A 124 3.54 -8.74 6.13
CA ASP A 124 2.26 -9.46 6.23
C ASP A 124 1.65 -9.28 7.62
N GLU A 125 0.74 -8.31 7.75
CA GLU A 125 0.06 -8.05 9.02
C GLU A 125 -1.12 -8.98 9.28
N ARG A 126 -1.46 -9.93 8.38
CA ARG A 126 -2.66 -10.75 8.49
C ARG A 126 -2.71 -11.55 9.80
N ALA A 127 -1.55 -12.08 10.23
CA ALA A 127 -1.42 -12.77 11.50
C ALA A 127 -1.67 -11.84 12.70
N ASN A 128 -1.29 -10.57 12.60
CA ASN A 128 -1.47 -9.58 13.68
C ASN A 128 -2.88 -9.00 13.80
N LEU A 129 -3.77 -9.29 12.84
CA LEU A 129 -5.20 -8.97 12.98
C LEU A 129 -5.95 -9.90 13.94
N SER A 130 -5.47 -11.13 14.14
CA SER A 130 -6.10 -12.09 15.05
C SER A 130 -5.68 -11.85 16.52
N SER A 131 -4.51 -11.23 16.74
CA SER A 131 -3.88 -11.10 18.06
C SER A 131 -4.24 -9.83 18.84
N GLY A 132 -4.64 -8.71 18.21
CA GLY A 132 -4.93 -7.45 18.93
C GLY A 132 -6.42 -7.24 19.27
N GLY A 133 -6.80 -6.90 20.51
CA GLY A 133 -8.20 -6.63 20.91
C GLY A 133 -8.69 -5.19 20.61
N GLY A 134 -10.01 -4.96 20.67
CA GLY A 134 -10.63 -3.62 20.73
C GLY A 134 -10.93 -2.90 19.40
N ILE A 135 -11.09 -1.57 19.47
CA ILE A 135 -11.50 -0.67 18.37
C ILE A 135 -10.50 -0.70 17.20
N GLY A 136 -9.20 -0.85 17.48
CA GLY A 136 -8.16 -0.93 16.47
C GLY A 136 -8.32 -2.12 15.52
N ARG A 137 -8.70 -3.30 16.04
CA ARG A 137 -9.02 -4.49 15.21
C ARG A 137 -10.20 -4.20 14.28
N TRP A 138 -11.23 -3.56 14.82
CA TRP A 138 -12.44 -3.24 14.05
C TRP A 138 -12.13 -2.23 12.94
N MET A 139 -11.36 -1.18 13.23
CA MET A 139 -10.88 -0.23 12.23
C MET A 139 -10.03 -0.93 11.16
N LYS A 140 -9.03 -1.76 11.53
CA LYS A 140 -8.21 -2.50 10.55
C LYS A 140 -9.07 -3.42 9.66
N ARG A 141 -10.06 -4.10 10.23
CA ARG A 141 -11.00 -4.93 9.45
C ARG A 141 -11.86 -4.11 8.50
N LEU A 142 -12.35 -2.95 8.93
CA LEU A 142 -13.11 -2.04 8.08
C LEU A 142 -12.26 -1.49 6.94
N THR A 143 -11.04 -1.03 7.23
CA THR A 143 -10.13 -0.52 6.21
C THR A 143 -9.81 -1.60 5.19
N TYR A 144 -9.54 -2.84 5.62
CA TYR A 144 -9.36 -3.97 4.70
C TYR A 144 -10.61 -4.26 3.87
N ARG A 145 -11.79 -4.33 4.51
CA ARG A 145 -13.06 -4.52 3.78
C ARG A 145 -13.36 -3.40 2.79
N ALA A 146 -12.89 -2.19 3.05
CA ALA A 146 -12.98 -1.04 2.16
C ALA A 146 -11.96 -1.06 1.01
N GLY A 147 -11.19 -2.15 0.83
CA GLY A 147 -10.15 -2.26 -0.20
C GLY A 147 -8.78 -1.77 0.24
N GLY A 148 -8.56 -1.64 1.56
CA GLY A 148 -7.24 -1.54 2.16
C GLY A 148 -6.49 -2.87 2.06
N SER A 149 -5.20 -2.81 2.37
CA SER A 149 -4.25 -3.90 2.20
C SER A 149 -3.68 -4.29 3.55
N GLN A 150 -3.48 -5.59 3.75
CA GLN A 150 -2.85 -6.17 4.94
C GLN A 150 -1.45 -6.71 4.63
N VAL A 151 -1.15 -6.91 3.34
CA VAL A 151 0.19 -7.28 2.88
C VAL A 151 0.77 -6.16 2.04
N THR A 152 1.84 -5.56 2.56
CA THR A 152 2.47 -4.40 1.95
C THR A 152 3.91 -4.72 1.57
N LEU A 153 4.26 -4.43 0.32
CA LEU A 153 5.63 -4.46 -0.17
C LEU A 153 6.19 -3.02 -0.17
N VAL A 154 7.29 -2.79 0.53
CA VAL A 154 8.02 -1.53 0.51
C VAL A 154 9.35 -1.76 -0.19
N VAL A 155 9.65 -0.96 -1.20
CA VAL A 155 10.93 -1.02 -1.91
C VAL A 155 11.62 0.33 -1.75
N GLY A 156 12.79 0.32 -1.10
CA GLY A 156 13.65 1.49 -1.02
C GLY A 156 14.44 1.65 -2.32
N VAL A 157 14.49 2.88 -2.85
CA VAL A 157 15.13 3.18 -4.14
C VAL A 157 16.09 4.35 -3.98
N ALA A 158 17.30 4.20 -4.51
CA ALA A 158 18.27 5.27 -4.63
C ALA A 158 17.77 6.30 -5.65
N ARG A 159 17.81 7.59 -5.30
CA ARG A 159 17.41 8.71 -6.18
C ARG A 159 15.96 8.58 -6.71
N PRO A 160 14.95 8.54 -5.82
CA PRO A 160 13.55 8.28 -6.17
C PRO A 160 12.94 9.29 -7.16
N LYS A 161 13.48 10.51 -7.24
CA LYS A 161 13.01 11.56 -8.18
C LYS A 161 13.08 11.12 -9.65
N ARG A 162 14.12 10.39 -10.04
CA ARG A 162 14.32 9.91 -11.43
C ARG A 162 13.19 8.99 -11.87
N PHE A 163 12.77 8.08 -11.00
CA PHE A 163 11.70 7.12 -11.30
C PHE A 163 10.31 7.73 -11.18
N ARG A 164 10.15 8.77 -10.35
CA ARG A 164 8.92 9.55 -10.23
C ARG A 164 8.58 10.27 -11.54
N GLU A 165 9.55 10.93 -12.17
CA GLU A 165 9.30 11.70 -13.41
C GLU A 165 8.89 10.81 -14.59
N GLY A 166 9.38 9.56 -14.64
CA GLY A 166 9.01 8.60 -15.68
C GLY A 166 7.76 7.76 -15.39
N ALA A 167 7.15 7.87 -14.20
CA ALA A 167 5.99 7.06 -13.85
C ALA A 167 4.68 7.62 -14.45
N ALA A 168 3.83 6.72 -14.96
CA ALA A 168 2.58 7.08 -15.61
C ALA A 168 1.67 7.91 -14.68
N GLY A 169 1.01 8.95 -15.24
CA GLY A 169 0.33 10.05 -14.51
C GLY A 169 -0.61 9.66 -13.34
N GLY A 170 -1.21 8.46 -13.39
CA GLY A 170 -2.07 7.93 -12.33
C GLY A 170 -1.31 7.29 -11.15
N LEU A 171 -0.14 6.71 -11.42
CA LEU A 171 0.77 6.10 -10.46
C LEU A 171 1.64 7.16 -9.77
N THR A 172 2.03 8.21 -10.50
CA THR A 172 2.87 9.30 -9.97
C THR A 172 2.28 9.94 -8.71
N ARG A 173 0.96 10.19 -8.65
CA ARG A 173 0.30 10.77 -7.45
C ARG A 173 0.21 9.82 -6.27
N TYR A 174 0.14 8.53 -6.54
CA TYR A 174 0.03 7.51 -5.49
C TYR A 174 1.42 7.15 -4.94
N LEU A 175 2.43 7.12 -5.82
CA LEU A 175 3.81 6.83 -5.47
C LEU A 175 4.56 8.08 -5.00
N SER A 176 4.11 9.30 -5.31
CA SER A 176 4.82 10.54 -4.92
C SER A 176 5.06 10.65 -3.43
N SER A 177 4.06 10.34 -2.60
CA SER A 177 4.21 10.36 -1.14
C SER A 177 5.21 9.31 -0.65
N SER A 178 5.33 8.19 -1.35
CA SER A 178 6.27 7.14 -0.98
C SER A 178 7.68 7.45 -1.50
N PHE A 179 7.79 8.05 -2.70
CA PHE A 179 9.06 8.46 -3.29
C PHE A 179 9.73 9.59 -2.51
N ASP A 180 8.93 10.50 -1.95
CA ASP A 180 9.42 11.55 -1.04
C ASP A 180 9.96 10.95 0.28
N LEU A 181 9.63 9.68 0.58
CA LEU A 181 10.15 8.88 1.70
C LEU A 181 11.23 7.88 1.27
N GLY A 182 11.82 8.03 0.07
CA GLY A 182 12.96 7.22 -0.37
C GLY A 182 12.61 5.85 -0.98
N GLY A 183 11.37 5.63 -1.40
CA GLY A 183 10.97 4.35 -1.99
C GLY A 183 9.57 4.34 -2.58
N PHE A 184 8.96 3.16 -2.70
CA PHE A 184 7.53 3.06 -2.97
C PHE A 184 6.87 1.93 -2.19
N THR A 185 5.55 2.03 -2.02
CA THR A 185 4.77 1.13 -1.17
C THR A 185 3.59 0.55 -1.97
N LEU A 186 3.56 -0.78 -2.09
CA LEU A 186 2.57 -1.51 -2.88
C LEU A 186 1.70 -2.41 -1.99
N PRO A 187 0.37 -2.32 -2.12
CA PRO A 187 -0.58 -3.22 -1.48
C PRO A 187 -0.70 -4.52 -2.26
N VAL A 188 0.21 -5.46 -2.03
CA VAL A 188 0.30 -6.64 -2.91
C VAL A 188 -0.91 -7.58 -2.76
N ASP A 189 -1.54 -7.68 -1.60
CA ASP A 189 -2.70 -8.58 -1.40
C ASP A 189 -4.01 -8.13 -2.02
N THR A 190 -4.11 -6.88 -2.46
CA THR A 190 -5.31 -6.39 -3.16
C THR A 190 -5.28 -6.71 -4.65
N ALA A 191 -4.10 -7.05 -5.17
CA ALA A 191 -3.85 -7.22 -6.59
C ALA A 191 -3.19 -8.57 -6.92
N LEU A 192 -2.64 -9.31 -5.95
CA LEU A 192 -2.04 -10.62 -6.15
C LEU A 192 -2.80 -11.68 -5.34
N SER A 193 -2.93 -12.85 -5.92
CA SER A 193 -3.48 -14.03 -5.24
C SER A 193 -2.56 -14.52 -4.11
N ASP A 194 -3.10 -15.28 -3.15
CA ASP A 194 -2.29 -15.83 -2.05
C ASP A 194 -1.18 -16.78 -2.51
N VAL A 195 -1.33 -17.42 -3.68
CA VAL A 195 -0.28 -18.23 -4.31
C VAL A 195 0.84 -17.32 -4.82
N GLN A 196 0.49 -16.25 -5.54
CA GLN A 196 1.45 -15.26 -6.03
C GLN A 196 2.15 -14.51 -4.90
N LEU A 197 1.47 -14.20 -3.79
CA LEU A 197 2.08 -13.58 -2.61
C LEU A 197 3.18 -14.46 -2.00
N ARG A 198 2.91 -15.76 -1.84
CA ARG A 198 3.91 -16.72 -1.36
C ARG A 198 5.08 -16.87 -2.33
N ALA A 199 4.79 -16.95 -3.63
CA ALA A 199 5.82 -17.00 -4.66
C ALA A 199 6.67 -15.71 -4.68
N LEU A 200 6.06 -14.55 -4.44
CA LEU A 200 6.73 -13.27 -4.36
C LEU A 200 7.69 -13.19 -3.16
N ALA A 201 7.22 -13.55 -1.97
CA ALA A 201 8.05 -13.63 -0.77
C ALA A 201 9.21 -14.62 -0.96
N GLY A 202 8.94 -15.79 -1.55
CA GLY A 202 9.96 -16.78 -1.89
C GLY A 202 11.00 -16.26 -2.89
N SER A 203 10.57 -15.52 -3.91
CA SER A 203 11.47 -14.91 -4.91
C SER A 203 12.38 -13.86 -4.28
N PHE A 204 11.87 -13.00 -3.40
CA PHE A 204 12.71 -12.04 -2.68
C PHE A 204 13.66 -12.71 -1.68
N ARG A 205 13.25 -13.80 -1.05
CA ARG A 205 14.14 -14.60 -0.19
C ARG A 205 15.30 -15.19 -0.99
N ALA A 206 15.03 -15.78 -2.15
CA ALA A 206 16.05 -16.30 -3.05
C ALA A 206 17.00 -15.20 -3.57
N LEU A 207 16.45 -14.02 -3.93
CA LEU A 207 17.23 -12.85 -4.32
C LEU A 207 18.17 -12.36 -3.19
N ALA A 208 17.71 -12.42 -1.94
CA ALA A 208 18.51 -12.03 -0.79
C ALA A 208 19.59 -13.06 -0.44
N GLU A 209 19.29 -14.35 -0.56
CA GLU A 209 20.30 -15.43 -0.45
C GLU A 209 21.36 -15.32 -1.55
N GLY A 210 20.97 -14.86 -2.75
CA GLY A 210 21.88 -14.53 -3.84
C GLY A 210 22.65 -13.22 -3.67
N ALA A 211 22.48 -12.50 -2.55
CA ALA A 211 23.08 -11.20 -2.27
C ALA A 211 22.75 -10.11 -3.32
N ILE A 212 21.66 -10.26 -4.06
CA ILE A 212 21.20 -9.29 -5.07
C ILE A 212 20.48 -8.12 -4.40
N VAL A 213 19.68 -8.39 -3.37
CA VAL A 213 18.90 -7.36 -2.66
C VAL A 213 18.83 -7.66 -1.17
N ARG A 214 18.75 -6.61 -0.35
CA ARG A 214 18.43 -6.78 1.07
C ARG A 214 16.93 -7.00 1.22
N TYR A 215 16.54 -8.09 1.87
CA TYR A 215 15.14 -8.44 2.10
C TYR A 215 14.84 -8.55 3.60
N LEU A 216 13.73 -7.96 4.02
CA LEU A 216 13.14 -8.13 5.34
C LEU A 216 11.70 -8.61 5.20
N GLU A 217 11.40 -9.75 5.81
CA GLU A 217 10.03 -10.24 5.96
C GLU A 217 9.58 -10.00 7.40
N THR A 218 8.44 -9.34 7.60
CA THR A 218 7.95 -8.99 8.94
C THR A 218 6.44 -8.91 9.00
N ASP A 219 5.88 -9.05 10.19
CA ASP A 219 4.47 -8.82 10.49
C ASP A 219 4.25 -7.53 11.31
N ASP A 220 5.34 -6.83 11.68
CA ASP A 220 5.33 -5.63 12.51
C ASP A 220 5.53 -4.35 11.68
N ALA A 221 4.47 -3.55 11.59
CA ALA A 221 4.46 -2.24 10.94
C ALA A 221 5.54 -1.28 11.46
N ARG A 222 5.95 -1.41 12.74
CA ARG A 222 7.00 -0.56 13.33
C ARG A 222 8.37 -0.89 12.75
N ARG A 223 8.63 -2.17 12.45
CA ARG A 223 9.86 -2.60 11.76
C ARG A 223 9.87 -2.07 10.33
N VAL A 224 8.72 -2.10 9.64
CA VAL A 224 8.58 -1.49 8.32
C VAL A 224 8.94 0.00 8.36
N GLY A 225 8.40 0.76 9.30
CA GLY A 225 8.68 2.19 9.43
C GLY A 225 10.16 2.50 9.68
N ARG A 226 10.82 1.74 10.55
CA ARG A 226 12.26 1.89 10.83
C ARG A 226 13.12 1.50 9.62
N ALA A 227 12.78 0.40 8.96
CA ALA A 227 13.46 -0.04 7.75
C ALA A 227 13.30 0.98 6.61
N ALA A 228 12.09 1.48 6.40
CA ALA A 228 11.80 2.53 5.42
C ALA A 228 12.59 3.82 5.71
N ALA A 229 12.64 4.25 6.97
CA ALA A 229 13.43 5.42 7.37
C ALA A 229 14.94 5.20 7.13
N SER A 230 15.47 4.00 7.41
CA SER A 230 16.86 3.67 7.10
C SER A 230 17.14 3.78 5.60
N MET A 231 16.27 3.19 4.77
CA MET A 231 16.38 3.26 3.31
C MET A 231 16.28 4.71 2.80
N ALA A 232 15.39 5.52 3.37
CA ALA A 232 15.23 6.94 3.02
C ALA A 232 16.49 7.77 3.25
N THR A 233 17.26 7.44 4.29
CA THR A 233 18.53 8.11 4.62
C THR A 233 19.72 7.57 3.82
N GLY A 234 19.50 6.69 2.85
CA GLY A 234 20.56 6.02 2.08
C GLY A 234 21.39 5.04 2.91
N ARG A 235 20.94 4.72 4.13
CA ARG A 235 21.62 3.79 5.02
C ARG A 235 21.18 2.36 4.73
N PRO A 236 22.12 1.40 4.72
CA PRO A 236 21.78 -0.01 4.60
C PRO A 236 20.78 -0.41 5.68
N MET A 237 19.73 -1.13 5.25
CA MET A 237 18.70 -1.71 6.13
C MET A 237 19.35 -2.54 7.24
N ARG A 238 19.09 -2.21 8.52
CA ARG A 238 19.59 -2.97 9.68
C ARG A 238 18.78 -4.27 9.85
N ARG A 239 19.48 -5.41 10.00
CA ARG A 239 18.86 -6.73 10.24
C ARG A 239 18.15 -6.84 11.59
N ASP A 240 18.54 -6.03 12.57
CA ASP A 240 18.04 -6.11 13.96
C ASP A 240 16.95 -5.07 14.30
N ALA A 241 16.33 -4.46 13.29
CA ALA A 241 15.26 -3.49 13.49
C ALA A 241 13.91 -4.17 13.76
#